data_AF-L9KSB1-F1
#
_entry.id   AF-L9KSB1-F1
#
_cell.length_a   1.000
_cell.length_b   1.000
_cell.length_c   1.000
_cell.angle_alpha   90.00
_cell.angle_beta   90.00
_cell.angle_gamma   90.00
#
_symmetry.space_group_name_H-M   'P 1'
#
loop_
_entity.id
_entity.type
_entity.pdbx_description
1 polymer ?
#
loop_
_entity_poly.entity_id
_entity_poly.type
_entity_poly.pdbx_seq_one_letter_code
_entity_poly.pdbx_strand_id
1 'polypeptide(L)'
;MCVSQIGNGLVTVHEHSLVFIGIHFPRYLCFSCPAPILSDYPTGNGCDRSVFQVAFLVVLALFGIQSHGYEVYNTISPSKNGGNVQETITIDNEKNIAIVNIHAGSCSSTTIFDYKHSYIASRVFSRRACYILKMDHRAIPALDQLQRYIYERKALNSMFSPKYTWVKYNPLESLIKHMDWFLFGSPIKQLCEHVPLYKGEVVEKEYTGAGGCAKVGLLGILGISICGDIHV
;
A
#
# COMPACT_ATOMS: atom_id res chain seq x y z
N MET A 1 -4.69 5.09 24.20
CA MET A 1 -4.88 3.63 24.36
C MET A 1 -5.89 3.18 23.31
N CYS A 2 -5.64 2.15 22.50
CA CYS A 2 -6.72 1.52 21.70
C CYS A 2 -7.63 0.78 22.72
N VAL A 3 -8.40 1.55 23.49
CA VAL A 3 -9.44 1.12 24.42
C VAL A 3 -10.75 1.47 23.75
N SER A 4 -11.53 0.43 23.47
CA SER A 4 -12.81 0.49 22.78
C SER A 4 -13.90 0.39 23.83
N GLN A 5 -14.63 1.48 24.07
CA GLN A 5 -15.93 1.44 24.74
C GLN A 5 -16.87 2.52 24.20
N ILE A 6 -18.15 2.15 24.24
CA ILE A 6 -19.38 2.96 24.04
C ILE A 6 -19.71 3.26 22.57
N GLY A 7 -20.88 2.94 22.03
CA GLY A 7 -22.12 2.43 22.58
C GLY A 7 -23.16 2.34 21.45
N ASN A 8 -24.20 1.54 21.68
CA ASN A 8 -25.21 1.12 20.70
C ASN A 8 -25.84 2.26 19.88
N GLY A 9 -25.79 2.12 18.56
CA GLY A 9 -26.52 2.97 17.61
C GLY A 9 -26.67 2.25 16.27
N LEU A 10 -27.88 1.78 15.98
CA LEU A 10 -28.28 1.14 14.73
C LEU A 10 -28.24 2.16 13.60
N VAL A 11 -27.41 1.95 12.58
CA VAL A 11 -27.47 2.72 11.32
C VAL A 11 -27.57 1.74 10.17
N THR A 12 -28.77 1.64 9.60
CA THR A 12 -29.03 1.02 8.30
C THR A 12 -28.56 1.99 7.21
N VAL A 13 -27.76 1.51 6.25
CA VAL A 13 -27.44 2.27 5.03
C VAL A 13 -27.76 1.41 3.83
N HIS A 14 -28.70 1.93 3.04
CA HIS A 14 -29.25 1.37 1.81
C HIS A 14 -28.33 1.67 0.61
N GLU A 15 -28.51 0.87 -0.45
CA GLU A 15 -27.81 0.79 -1.74
C GLU A 15 -27.33 2.08 -2.45
N HIS A 16 -26.24 1.84 -3.21
CA HIS A 16 -25.87 2.37 -4.54
C HIS A 16 -25.43 3.82 -4.71
N SER A 17 -24.11 3.99 -4.97
CA SER A 17 -23.59 4.84 -6.06
C SER A 17 -22.10 4.60 -6.28
N LEU A 18 -21.77 3.94 -7.40
CA LEU A 18 -20.43 3.92 -7.99
C LEU A 18 -20.19 5.28 -8.66
N VAL A 19 -19.40 6.14 -8.02
CA VAL A 19 -18.88 7.37 -8.66
C VAL A 19 -17.61 6.99 -9.40
N PHE A 20 -17.73 6.76 -10.72
CA PHE A 20 -16.60 6.77 -11.62
C PHE A 20 -16.10 8.22 -11.73
N ILE A 21 -14.90 8.48 -11.20
CA ILE A 21 -14.20 9.74 -11.43
C ILE A 21 -13.85 9.79 -12.92
N GLY A 22 -14.63 10.58 -13.66
CA GLY A 22 -14.48 10.79 -15.08
C GLY A 22 -13.16 11.48 -15.41
N ILE A 23 -12.36 10.82 -16.25
CA ILE A 23 -11.32 11.48 -17.02
C ILE A 23 -12.06 12.30 -18.09
N HIS A 24 -12.02 13.62 -17.94
CA HIS A 24 -12.62 14.56 -18.89
C HIS A 24 -11.83 14.54 -20.21
N PHE A 25 -12.26 13.72 -21.17
CA PHE A 25 -11.78 13.80 -22.55
C PHE A 25 -12.33 15.09 -23.19
N PRO A 26 -11.48 16.00 -23.70
CA PRO A 26 -11.96 17.12 -24.49
C PRO A 26 -12.67 16.58 -25.74
N ARG A 27 -13.93 16.98 -25.85
CA ARG A 27 -14.90 16.62 -26.88
C ARG A 27 -14.56 17.34 -28.18
N TYR A 28 -13.48 16.97 -28.85
CA TYR A 28 -13.24 17.32 -30.24
C TYR A 28 -12.61 16.13 -30.96
N LEU A 29 -13.44 15.44 -31.73
CA LEU A 29 -13.17 14.83 -33.04
C LEU A 29 -14.34 13.87 -33.35
N CYS A 30 -15.46 14.43 -33.81
CA CYS A 30 -16.39 13.67 -34.62
C CYS A 30 -15.72 13.39 -35.97
N PHE A 31 -15.23 12.16 -36.18
CA PHE A 31 -14.97 11.67 -37.54
C PHE A 31 -16.27 11.03 -38.05
N SER A 32 -17.13 11.84 -38.64
CA SER A 32 -18.08 11.34 -39.63
C SER A 32 -17.25 10.97 -40.86
N CYS A 33 -17.12 9.68 -41.17
CA CYS A 33 -16.61 9.21 -42.46
C CYS A 33 -17.74 9.28 -43.49
N PRO A 34 -17.64 10.07 -44.58
CA PRO A 34 -18.37 9.77 -45.80
C PRO A 34 -17.64 8.66 -46.56
N ALA A 35 -18.38 7.67 -47.06
CA ALA A 35 -17.85 6.67 -47.98
C ALA A 35 -17.40 7.34 -49.30
N PRO A 36 -16.26 6.96 -49.90
CA PRO A 36 -15.89 7.50 -51.21
C PRO A 36 -16.61 6.71 -52.31
N ILE A 37 -17.35 7.45 -53.15
CA ILE A 37 -17.85 6.97 -54.44
C ILE A 37 -16.80 7.32 -55.50
N LEU A 38 -16.61 6.41 -56.44
CA LEU A 38 -15.74 6.46 -57.61
C LEU A 38 -15.93 7.72 -58.48
N SER A 39 -14.88 8.53 -58.67
CA SER A 39 -14.41 9.11 -59.95
C SER A 39 -13.47 10.31 -59.73
N ASP A 40 -12.51 10.45 -60.64
CA ASP A 40 -11.66 11.61 -60.96
C ASP A 40 -10.41 11.91 -60.11
N TYR A 41 -9.26 11.63 -60.74
CA TYR A 41 -7.97 12.29 -60.50
C TYR A 41 -8.10 13.76 -60.97
N PRO A 42 -7.51 14.75 -60.28
CA PRO A 42 -6.16 15.12 -60.68
C PRO A 42 -5.19 15.46 -59.53
N THR A 43 -3.95 15.01 -59.73
CA THR A 43 -2.66 15.55 -59.27
C THR A 43 -2.67 16.70 -58.25
N GLY A 44 -2.21 16.42 -57.02
CA GLY A 44 -1.78 17.47 -56.08
C GLY A 44 -1.49 16.96 -54.67
N ASN A 45 -0.20 16.81 -54.36
CA ASN A 45 0.41 16.66 -53.02
C ASN A 45 0.06 15.40 -52.21
N GLY A 46 0.79 14.32 -52.51
CA GLY A 46 1.03 13.25 -51.56
C GLY A 46 2.04 13.70 -50.49
N CYS A 47 1.56 14.02 -49.30
CA CYS A 47 2.30 14.06 -48.04
C CYS A 47 1.33 14.56 -46.97
N ASP A 48 0.64 13.67 -46.25
CA ASP A 48 0.20 14.02 -44.90
C ASP A 48 -0.38 12.84 -44.12
N ARG A 49 -1.10 11.93 -44.79
CA ARG A 49 -1.79 10.86 -44.07
C ARG A 49 -0.87 9.81 -43.43
N SER A 50 0.32 9.56 -44.00
CA SER A 50 1.30 8.61 -43.42
C SER A 50 2.13 9.23 -42.29
N VAL A 51 2.43 10.53 -42.36
CA VAL A 51 3.28 11.21 -41.37
C VAL A 51 2.55 11.33 -40.03
N PHE A 52 1.27 11.68 -40.04
CA PHE A 52 0.45 11.72 -38.82
C PHE A 52 0.27 10.34 -38.18
N GLN A 53 0.11 9.27 -38.98
CA GLN A 53 0.05 7.90 -38.44
C GLN A 53 1.37 7.46 -37.81
N VAL A 54 2.50 7.75 -38.45
CA VAL A 54 3.83 7.41 -37.91
C VAL A 54 4.10 8.20 -36.62
N ALA A 55 3.78 9.50 -36.59
CA ALA A 55 3.94 10.33 -35.40
C ALA A 55 3.09 9.81 -34.22
N PHE A 56 1.84 9.40 -34.48
CA PHE A 56 0.96 8.85 -33.45
C PHE A 56 1.46 7.50 -32.92
N LEU A 57 2.00 6.63 -33.78
CA LEU A 57 2.60 5.36 -33.36
C LEU A 57 3.91 5.58 -32.56
N VAL A 58 4.71 6.59 -32.90
CA VAL A 58 5.90 6.97 -32.14
C VAL A 58 5.51 7.49 -30.75
N VAL A 59 4.48 8.33 -30.66
CA VAL A 59 3.93 8.81 -29.39
C VAL A 59 3.39 7.64 -28.56
N LEU A 60 2.58 6.75 -29.14
CA LEU A 60 2.08 5.56 -28.44
C LEU A 60 3.20 4.60 -28.01
N ALA A 61 4.29 4.47 -28.77
CA ALA A 61 5.45 3.67 -28.35
C ALA A 61 6.22 4.33 -27.21
N LEU A 62 6.32 5.67 -27.19
CA LEU A 62 6.97 6.43 -26.11
C LEU A 62 6.14 6.47 -24.83
N PHE A 63 4.82 6.54 -24.93
CA PHE A 63 3.91 6.63 -23.78
C PHE A 63 3.25 5.29 -23.38
N GLY A 64 3.36 4.25 -24.21
CA GLY A 64 2.61 3.00 -24.07
C GLY A 64 3.24 1.91 -23.21
N ILE A 65 4.40 2.17 -22.58
CA ILE A 65 5.13 1.13 -21.83
C ILE A 65 5.44 1.60 -20.42
N GLN A 66 4.45 1.81 -19.54
CA GLN A 66 4.67 1.74 -18.08
C GLN A 66 3.39 1.33 -17.35
N SER A 67 3.16 0.02 -17.19
CA SER A 67 2.20 -0.46 -16.17
C SER A 67 2.59 -1.79 -15.51
N HIS A 68 3.85 -2.20 -15.56
CA HIS A 68 4.27 -3.54 -15.07
C HIS A 68 4.89 -3.55 -13.67
N GLY A 69 5.10 -2.39 -13.04
CA GLY A 69 5.81 -2.31 -11.76
C GLY A 69 4.92 -2.29 -10.51
N TYR A 70 3.63 -1.97 -10.62
CA TYR A 70 2.80 -1.60 -9.47
C TYR A 70 1.48 -2.39 -9.42
N GLU A 71 1.24 -3.09 -8.31
CA GLU A 71 0.01 -3.83 -8.08
C GLU A 71 -0.69 -3.39 -6.79
N VAL A 72 -2.02 -3.31 -6.81
CA VAL A 72 -2.82 -2.89 -5.64
C VAL A 72 -3.87 -3.93 -5.29
N TYR A 73 -3.92 -4.29 -4.02
CA TYR A 73 -4.86 -5.24 -3.45
C TYR A 73 -5.63 -4.59 -2.30
N ASN A 74 -6.94 -4.50 -2.44
CA ASN A 74 -7.82 -4.07 -1.35
C ASN A 74 -8.40 -5.32 -0.67
N THR A 75 -8.39 -5.33 0.65
CA THR A 75 -8.94 -6.41 1.48
C THR A 75 -9.76 -5.81 2.60
N ILE A 76 -10.85 -6.48 2.96
CA ILE A 76 -11.67 -6.14 4.12
C ILE A 76 -11.56 -7.32 5.08
N SER A 77 -11.05 -7.08 6.28
CA SER A 77 -10.95 -8.09 7.32
C SER A 77 -11.89 -7.76 8.48
N PRO A 78 -12.59 -8.76 9.05
CA PRO A 78 -13.42 -8.54 10.22
C PRO A 78 -12.52 -8.18 11.43
N SER A 79 -12.86 -7.09 12.10
CA SER A 79 -12.27 -6.71 13.38
C SER A 79 -12.85 -7.56 14.50
N LYS A 80 -12.04 -7.85 15.53
CA LYS A 80 -12.52 -8.52 16.75
C LYS A 80 -13.66 -7.77 17.47
N ASN A 81 -13.88 -6.49 17.15
CA ASN A 81 -14.91 -5.64 17.79
C ASN A 81 -16.18 -5.46 16.94
N GLY A 82 -16.43 -6.33 15.95
CA GLY A 82 -17.67 -6.29 15.14
C GLY A 82 -17.71 -5.20 14.06
N GLY A 83 -16.58 -4.53 13.80
CA GLY A 83 -16.39 -3.62 12.65
C GLY A 83 -15.57 -4.28 11.54
N ASN A 84 -15.49 -3.65 10.37
CA ASN A 84 -14.62 -4.06 9.28
C ASN A 84 -13.37 -3.19 9.25
N VAL A 85 -12.18 -3.81 9.14
CA VAL A 85 -10.92 -3.11 8.87
C VAL A 85 -10.67 -3.18 7.38
N GLN A 86 -10.51 -2.01 6.74
CA GLN A 86 -10.11 -1.94 5.34
C GLN A 86 -8.59 -1.85 5.26
N GLU A 87 -8.00 -2.70 4.44
CA GLU A 87 -6.57 -2.79 4.21
C GLU A 87 -6.29 -2.62 2.71
N THR A 88 -5.35 -1.74 2.37
CA THR A 88 -4.87 -1.53 1.01
C THR A 88 -3.41 -1.91 0.95
N ILE A 89 -3.09 -2.87 0.11
CA ILE A 89 -1.75 -3.43 -0.06
C ILE A 89 -1.26 -3.03 -1.44
N THR A 90 -0.02 -2.64 -1.52
CA THR A 90 0.59 -2.11 -2.73
C THR A 90 1.96 -2.74 -2.89
N ILE A 91 2.18 -3.43 -4.01
CA ILE A 91 3.44 -4.04 -4.37
C ILE A 91 4.08 -3.16 -5.44
N ASP A 92 5.28 -2.68 -5.18
CA ASP A 92 6.12 -1.97 -6.15
C ASP A 92 7.34 -2.85 -6.42
N ASN A 93 7.27 -3.61 -7.52
CA ASN A 93 8.29 -4.57 -7.92
C ASN A 93 9.58 -3.87 -8.37
N GLU A 94 9.49 -2.65 -8.91
CA GLU A 94 10.65 -1.88 -9.34
C GLU A 94 11.47 -1.41 -8.14
N LYS A 95 10.79 -0.94 -7.09
CA LYS A 95 11.44 -0.54 -5.83
C LYS A 95 11.72 -1.72 -4.90
N ASN A 96 11.16 -2.90 -5.19
CA ASN A 96 11.21 -4.10 -4.37
C ASN A 96 10.65 -3.84 -2.95
N ILE A 97 9.45 -3.26 -2.88
CA ILE A 97 8.78 -2.92 -1.62
C ILE A 97 7.31 -3.36 -1.61
N ALA A 98 6.78 -3.60 -0.41
CA ALA A 98 5.35 -3.75 -0.15
C ALA A 98 4.89 -2.67 0.83
N ILE A 99 3.80 -1.98 0.50
CA ILE A 99 3.18 -0.95 1.34
C ILE A 99 1.80 -1.45 1.78
N VAL A 100 1.54 -1.44 3.07
CA VAL A 100 0.26 -1.82 3.65
C VAL A 100 -0.33 -0.64 4.40
N ASN A 101 -1.51 -0.20 3.98
CA ASN A 101 -2.29 0.84 4.63
C ASN A 101 -3.49 0.22 5.32
N ILE A 102 -3.56 0.38 6.64
CA ILE A 102 -4.70 -0.04 7.46
C ILE A 102 -5.56 1.19 7.74
N HIS A 103 -6.80 1.15 7.29
CA HIS A 103 -7.80 2.18 7.52
C HIS A 103 -8.74 1.72 8.65
N ALA A 104 -8.37 2.06 9.89
CA ALA A 104 -9.06 1.61 11.11
C ALA A 104 -9.29 2.77 12.09
N GLY A 105 -9.66 3.95 11.58
CA GLY A 105 -9.88 5.15 12.39
C GLY A 105 -8.67 5.50 13.23
N SER A 106 -8.82 5.50 14.55
CA SER A 106 -7.73 5.79 15.50
C SER A 106 -6.62 4.73 15.50
N CYS A 107 -6.86 3.49 15.08
CA CYS A 107 -5.82 2.46 15.00
C CYS A 107 -5.30 2.30 13.55
N SER A 108 -5.44 3.34 12.70
CA SER A 108 -4.86 3.37 11.35
C SER A 108 -3.33 3.36 11.38
N SER A 109 -2.73 2.73 10.37
CA SER A 109 -1.28 2.68 10.21
C SER A 109 -0.86 2.49 8.75
N THR A 110 0.38 2.86 8.45
CA THR A 110 1.02 2.54 7.18
C THR A 110 2.32 1.80 7.48
N THR A 111 2.51 0.64 6.84
CA THR A 111 3.70 -0.20 7.00
C THR A 111 4.37 -0.40 5.64
N ILE A 112 5.66 -0.14 5.56
CA ILE A 112 6.50 -0.41 4.38
C ILE A 112 7.43 -1.56 4.73
N PHE A 113 7.38 -2.62 3.93
CA PHE A 113 8.39 -3.68 3.88
C PHE A 113 9.34 -3.33 2.74
N ASP A 114 10.53 -2.83 3.07
CA ASP A 114 11.58 -2.51 2.10
C ASP A 114 12.56 -3.69 2.02
N TYR A 115 12.37 -4.53 1.00
CA TYR A 115 13.19 -5.74 0.82
C TYR A 115 14.60 -5.41 0.33
N LYS A 116 14.76 -4.30 -0.42
CA LYS A 116 16.05 -3.85 -0.91
C LYS A 116 16.97 -3.47 0.24
N HIS A 117 16.46 -2.75 1.23
CA HIS A 117 17.24 -2.32 2.40
C HIS A 117 17.12 -3.28 3.59
N SER A 118 16.26 -4.31 3.51
CA SER A 118 15.98 -5.27 4.58
C SER A 118 15.47 -4.60 5.87
N TYR A 119 14.57 -3.63 5.72
CA TYR A 119 13.92 -2.93 6.82
C TYR A 119 12.40 -2.91 6.68
N ILE A 120 11.73 -2.83 7.82
CA ILE A 120 10.30 -2.59 7.90
C ILE A 120 10.11 -1.30 8.69
N ALA A 121 9.32 -0.39 8.14
CA ALA A 121 8.93 0.83 8.82
C ALA A 121 7.41 0.85 9.00
N SER A 122 6.94 1.09 10.21
CA SER A 122 5.50 1.22 10.47
C SER A 122 5.20 2.53 11.17
N ARG A 123 4.38 3.38 10.53
CA ARG A 123 3.86 4.61 11.13
C ARG A 123 2.48 4.34 11.70
N VAL A 124 2.35 4.52 13.01
CA VAL A 124 1.07 4.40 13.72
C VAL A 124 0.53 5.80 13.99
N PHE A 125 -0.54 6.18 13.30
CA PHE A 125 -1.00 7.57 13.29
C PHE A 125 -1.48 8.05 14.66
N SER A 126 -2.18 7.22 15.45
CA SER A 126 -2.59 7.59 16.81
C SER A 126 -1.45 7.78 17.79
N ARG A 127 -0.31 7.11 17.56
CA ARG A 127 0.88 7.27 18.40
C ARG A 127 1.80 8.38 17.89
N ARG A 128 1.51 8.95 16.71
CA ARG A 128 2.35 9.96 16.03
C ARG A 128 3.82 9.55 15.98
N ALA A 129 4.08 8.27 15.75
CA ALA A 129 5.42 7.69 15.82
C ALA A 129 5.63 6.69 14.68
N CYS A 130 6.88 6.51 14.29
CA CYS A 130 7.31 5.48 13.36
C CYS A 130 8.21 4.46 14.07
N TYR A 131 8.03 3.19 13.74
CA TYR A 131 8.79 2.08 14.30
C TYR A 131 9.62 1.44 13.19
N ILE A 132 10.91 1.32 13.43
CA ILE A 132 11.87 0.77 12.48
C ILE A 132 12.32 -0.60 12.98
N LEU A 133 12.18 -1.62 12.13
CA LEU A 133 12.53 -3.00 12.42
C LEU A 133 13.47 -3.51 11.35
N LYS A 134 14.50 -4.25 11.75
CA LYS A 134 15.33 -5.00 10.80
C LYS A 134 14.56 -6.24 10.36
N MET A 135 14.51 -6.48 9.05
CA MET A 135 13.83 -7.63 8.46
C MET A 135 14.62 -8.91 8.77
N ASP A 136 13.95 -9.93 9.33
CA ASP A 136 14.49 -11.30 9.39
C ASP A 136 13.88 -12.09 8.23
N HIS A 137 14.67 -12.36 7.20
CA HIS A 137 14.28 -13.11 6.00
C HIS A 137 13.88 -14.57 6.28
N ARG A 138 14.13 -15.08 7.49
CA ARG A 138 13.61 -16.40 7.91
C ARG A 138 12.15 -16.31 8.40
N ALA A 139 11.77 -15.18 8.97
CA ALA A 139 10.42 -14.94 9.48
C ALA A 139 9.53 -14.24 8.44
N ILE A 140 10.14 -13.47 7.54
CA ILE A 140 9.45 -12.64 6.55
C ILE A 140 9.75 -13.19 5.16
N PRO A 141 8.73 -13.66 4.42
CA PRO A 141 8.91 -14.22 3.09
C PRO A 141 9.36 -13.15 2.11
N ALA A 142 10.04 -13.58 1.05
CA ALA A 142 10.41 -12.73 -0.08
C ALA A 142 9.18 -12.07 -0.73
N LEU A 143 9.39 -10.96 -1.45
CA LEU A 143 8.30 -10.15 -1.99
C LEU A 143 7.37 -10.93 -2.94
N ASP A 144 7.94 -11.78 -3.80
CA ASP A 144 7.21 -12.64 -4.73
C ASP A 144 6.31 -13.65 -4.00
N GLN A 145 6.84 -14.26 -2.94
CA GLN A 145 6.07 -15.16 -2.07
C GLN A 145 4.97 -14.41 -1.32
N LEU A 146 5.27 -13.21 -0.82
CA LEU A 146 4.28 -12.36 -0.16
C LEU A 146 3.14 -11.98 -1.12
N GLN A 147 3.46 -11.59 -2.36
CA GLN A 147 2.50 -11.26 -3.40
C GLN A 147 1.60 -12.46 -3.71
N ARG A 148 2.18 -13.67 -3.82
CA ARG A 148 1.40 -14.90 -3.98
C ARG A 148 0.45 -15.13 -2.80
N TYR A 149 0.91 -14.96 -1.56
CA TYR A 149 0.06 -15.10 -0.37
C TYR A 149 -1.11 -14.10 -0.35
N ILE A 150 -0.87 -12.85 -0.77
CA ILE A 150 -1.90 -11.82 -0.89
C ILE A 150 -2.94 -12.24 -1.93
N TYR A 151 -2.49 -12.70 -3.10
CA TYR A 151 -3.36 -13.18 -4.17
C TYR A 151 -4.21 -14.36 -3.72
N GLU A 152 -3.59 -15.39 -3.14
CA GLU A 152 -4.28 -16.60 -2.65
C GLU A 152 -5.32 -16.25 -1.58
N ARG A 153 -4.99 -15.36 -0.64
CA ARG A 153 -5.96 -14.88 0.36
C ARG A 153 -7.16 -14.21 -0.29
N LYS A 154 -6.93 -13.34 -1.28
CA LYS A 154 -8.01 -12.61 -1.96
C LYS A 154 -8.88 -13.53 -2.83
N ALA A 155 -8.27 -14.49 -3.52
CA ALA A 155 -8.95 -15.36 -4.47
C ALA A 155 -9.67 -16.53 -3.80
N LEU A 156 -9.08 -17.10 -2.74
CA LEU A 156 -9.51 -18.38 -2.16
C LEU A 156 -10.03 -18.26 -0.73
N ASN A 157 -9.90 -17.10 -0.08
CA ASN A 157 -10.17 -16.91 1.36
C ASN A 157 -9.47 -17.93 2.29
N SER A 158 -8.48 -18.67 1.79
CA SER A 158 -7.90 -19.84 2.46
C SER A 158 -6.67 -19.51 3.30
N MET A 159 -6.02 -18.37 3.03
CA MET A 159 -4.77 -17.99 3.68
C MET A 159 -5.01 -16.96 4.79
N PHE A 160 -5.20 -17.46 6.01
CA PHE A 160 -5.30 -16.63 7.22
C PHE A 160 -4.38 -17.18 8.32
N SER A 161 -3.35 -16.42 8.66
CA SER A 161 -2.52 -16.59 9.84
C SER A 161 -3.02 -15.69 10.97
N PRO A 162 -3.52 -16.25 12.08
CA PRO A 162 -3.86 -15.45 13.26
C PRO A 162 -2.63 -14.98 14.03
N LYS A 163 -1.43 -15.42 13.65
CA LYS A 163 -0.18 -15.16 14.38
C LYS A 163 0.34 -13.76 14.06
N TYR A 164 0.83 -13.09 15.08
CA TYR A 164 1.50 -11.81 14.97
C TYR A 164 2.97 -11.98 15.33
N THR A 165 3.83 -11.25 14.62
CA THR A 165 5.21 -11.02 15.07
C THR A 165 5.17 -9.98 16.17
N TRP A 166 5.63 -10.35 17.36
CA TRP A 166 5.62 -9.46 18.52
C TRP A 166 6.88 -8.60 18.52
N VAL A 167 6.68 -7.31 18.70
CA VAL A 167 7.74 -6.31 18.63
C VAL A 167 7.62 -5.43 19.86
N LYS A 168 8.68 -5.39 20.66
CA LYS A 168 8.77 -4.46 21.78
C LYS A 168 9.57 -3.23 21.38
N TYR A 169 9.26 -2.09 22.00
CA TYR A 169 10.09 -0.88 21.95
C TYR A 169 10.02 -0.17 23.31
N ASN A 170 11.11 0.46 23.70
CA ASN A 170 11.18 1.29 24.91
C ASN A 170 11.14 2.77 24.49
N PRO A 171 10.11 3.56 24.89
CA PRO A 171 10.02 4.97 24.52
C PRO A 171 11.22 5.84 24.93
N LEU A 172 11.98 5.44 25.94
CA LEU A 172 13.15 6.18 26.42
C LEU A 172 14.45 5.70 25.75
N GLU A 173 14.64 4.39 25.65
CA GLU A 173 15.91 3.79 25.22
C GLU A 173 15.97 3.53 23.71
N SER A 174 14.84 3.31 23.05
CA SER A 174 14.82 2.93 21.64
C SER A 174 14.62 4.09 20.67
N LEU A 175 14.58 5.33 21.16
CA LEU A 175 14.47 6.54 20.34
C LEU A 175 15.71 6.71 19.46
N ILE A 176 15.51 6.72 18.14
CA ILE A 176 16.55 6.96 17.15
C ILE A 176 16.73 8.48 16.99
N LYS A 177 17.80 9.02 17.57
CA LYS A 177 18.11 10.46 17.52
C LYS A 177 18.70 10.91 16.18
N HIS A 178 19.50 10.04 15.58
CA HIS A 178 20.15 10.29 14.29
C HIS A 178 19.90 9.09 13.41
N MET A 179 19.33 9.34 12.23
CA MET A 179 19.04 8.28 11.28
C MET A 179 19.70 8.58 9.95
N ASP A 180 20.44 7.60 9.44
CA ASP A 180 21.02 7.66 8.12
C ASP A 180 20.02 7.18 7.08
N TRP A 181 19.30 8.11 6.46
CA TRP A 181 18.30 7.83 5.44
C TRP A 181 18.87 7.13 4.20
N PHE A 182 20.18 7.19 3.98
CA PHE A 182 20.82 6.46 2.89
C PHE A 182 20.73 4.94 3.12
N LEU A 183 20.74 4.49 4.38
CA LEU A 183 20.62 3.06 4.73
C LEU A 183 19.19 2.53 4.60
N PHE A 184 18.17 3.37 4.84
CA PHE A 184 16.76 2.95 4.88
C PHE A 184 15.99 3.20 3.57
N GLY A 185 16.54 4.03 2.68
CA GLY A 185 15.92 4.36 1.41
C GLY A 185 14.86 5.47 1.48
N SER A 186 14.52 6.03 0.31
CA SER A 186 13.54 7.10 0.19
C SER A 186 12.12 6.72 0.64
N PRO A 187 11.61 5.48 0.47
CA PRO A 187 10.24 5.16 0.89
C PRO A 187 10.05 5.26 2.41
N ILE A 188 10.99 4.71 3.19
CA ILE A 188 10.97 4.82 4.66
C ILE A 188 11.16 6.28 5.09
N LYS A 189 12.03 7.03 4.39
CA LYS A 189 12.19 8.47 4.62
C LYS A 189 10.88 9.24 4.52
N GLN A 190 10.20 9.12 3.39
CA GLN A 190 8.93 9.82 3.16
C GLN A 190 7.87 9.44 4.20
N LEU A 191 7.87 8.18 4.66
CA LEU A 191 6.92 7.75 5.68
C LEU A 191 7.20 8.36 7.06
N CYS A 192 8.47 8.43 7.47
CA CYS A 192 8.86 8.57 8.88
C CYS A 192 9.65 9.83 9.25
N GLU A 193 10.08 10.66 8.30
CA GLU A 193 11.00 11.79 8.57
C GLU A 193 10.47 12.88 9.51
N HIS A 194 9.14 13.01 9.66
CA HIS A 194 8.50 14.06 10.45
C HIS A 194 7.88 13.55 11.76
N VAL A 195 8.24 12.36 12.22
CA VAL A 195 7.74 11.77 13.47
C VAL A 195 8.87 11.12 14.27
N PRO A 196 8.76 11.02 15.61
CA PRO A 196 9.70 10.26 16.41
C PRO A 196 9.86 8.82 15.90
N LEU A 197 11.11 8.38 15.83
CA LEU A 197 11.49 7.07 15.33
C LEU A 197 11.94 6.18 16.48
N TYR A 198 11.36 4.99 16.58
CA TYR A 198 11.72 4.02 17.60
C TYR A 198 12.23 2.74 16.94
N LYS A 199 13.36 2.25 17.42
CA LYS A 199 13.83 0.91 17.06
C LYS A 199 12.92 -0.12 17.73
N GLY A 200 12.39 -1.04 16.95
CA GLY A 200 11.63 -2.20 17.43
C GLY A 200 12.51 -3.44 17.51
N GLU A 201 12.28 -4.27 18.52
CA GLU A 201 12.94 -5.56 18.73
C GLU A 201 11.92 -6.68 18.66
N VAL A 202 12.16 -7.66 17.78
CA VAL A 202 11.31 -8.85 17.67
C VAL A 202 11.52 -9.73 18.89
N VAL A 203 10.43 -10.21 19.47
CA VAL A 203 10.43 -11.12 20.63
C VAL A 203 9.63 -12.39 20.33
N GLU A 204 10.04 -13.51 20.92
CA GLU A 204 9.45 -14.82 20.64
C GLU A 204 8.06 -15.03 21.25
N LYS A 205 7.73 -14.29 22.30
CA LYS A 205 6.49 -14.44 23.07
C LYS A 205 5.63 -13.19 23.01
N GLU A 206 4.33 -13.40 23.20
CA GLU A 206 3.39 -12.30 23.38
C GLU A 206 3.84 -11.41 24.54
N TYR A 207 4.03 -10.13 24.24
CA TYR A 207 4.57 -9.17 25.17
C TYR A 207 3.42 -8.43 25.87
N THR A 208 3.32 -8.60 27.18
CA THR A 208 2.23 -8.05 28.04
C THR A 208 2.64 -6.77 28.78
N GLY A 209 3.53 -5.95 28.22
CA GLY A 209 3.95 -4.71 28.89
C GLY A 209 2.85 -3.66 29.00
N ALA A 210 3.04 -2.73 29.92
CA ALA A 210 2.04 -1.72 30.30
C ALA A 210 1.63 -0.75 29.18
N GLY A 211 2.44 -0.59 28.12
CA GLY A 211 2.24 0.41 27.07
C GLY A 211 1.16 0.10 26.02
N GLY A 212 0.55 -1.08 26.05
CA GLY A 212 -0.42 -1.54 25.05
C GLY A 212 0.17 -1.73 23.65
N CYS A 213 -0.49 -2.52 22.81
CA CYS A 213 0.02 -2.90 21.49
C CYS A 213 -0.75 -2.23 20.33
N ALA A 214 -0.06 -1.94 19.23
CA ALA A 214 -0.64 -1.52 17.97
C ALA A 214 -0.44 -2.64 16.94
N LYS A 215 -1.51 -3.02 16.25
CA LYS A 215 -1.47 -4.01 15.17
C LYS A 215 -1.23 -3.31 13.85
N VAL A 216 -0.19 -3.74 13.15
CA VAL A 216 0.29 -3.16 11.89
C VAL A 216 0.71 -4.27 10.93
N GLY A 217 1.24 -3.90 9.77
CA GLY A 217 1.64 -4.87 8.75
C GLY A 217 0.45 -5.44 8.00
N LEU A 218 0.60 -6.63 7.44
CA LEU A 218 -0.43 -7.32 6.67
C LEU A 218 -1.25 -8.23 7.58
N LEU A 219 -2.37 -7.73 8.13
CA LEU A 219 -3.14 -8.50 9.12
C LEU A 219 -3.62 -9.81 8.50
N GLY A 220 -3.46 -10.93 9.20
CA GLY A 220 -3.88 -12.23 8.68
C GLY A 220 -2.87 -12.94 7.77
N ILE A 221 -1.70 -12.35 7.47
CA ILE A 221 -0.59 -13.06 6.80
C ILE A 221 0.72 -12.74 7.51
N LEU A 222 1.10 -11.45 7.55
CA LEU A 222 2.29 -10.91 8.21
C LEU A 222 1.90 -9.78 9.18
N GLY A 223 1.04 -10.12 10.14
CA GLY A 223 0.64 -9.19 11.18
C GLY A 223 1.81 -8.91 12.12
N ILE A 224 2.01 -7.64 12.48
CA ILE A 224 3.02 -7.22 13.45
C ILE A 224 2.30 -6.53 14.61
N SER A 225 2.66 -6.87 15.83
CA SER A 225 2.10 -6.28 17.05
C SER A 225 3.21 -5.52 17.77
N ILE A 226 3.14 -4.18 17.72
CA ILE A 226 4.14 -3.28 18.30
C ILE A 226 3.67 -2.84 19.68
N CYS A 227 4.38 -3.25 20.72
CA CYS A 227 4.02 -3.04 22.11
C CYS A 227 5.05 -2.16 22.82
N GLY A 228 4.57 -1.22 23.63
CA GLY A 228 5.45 -0.38 24.46
C GLY A 228 5.88 -1.11 25.72
N ASP A 229 7.19 -1.21 25.93
CA ASP A 229 7.81 -1.64 27.18
C ASP A 229 8.01 -0.41 28.06
N ILE A 230 7.31 -0.38 29.19
CA ILE A 230 7.47 0.67 30.19
C ILE A 230 7.83 -0.09 31.47
N HIS A 231 9.13 -0.23 31.73
CA HIS A 231 9.61 -0.58 33.05
C HIS A 231 9.34 0.64 33.95
N VAL A 232 8.25 0.58 34.72
CA VAL A 232 7.96 1.53 35.81
C VAL A 232 8.51 0.95 37.09
#